data_AF-A0A7J3WXH6-F1
#
_entry.id   AF-A0A7J3WXH6-F1
#
_cell.length_a   1.000
_cell.length_b   1.000
_cell.length_c   1.000
_cell.angle_alpha   90.00
_cell.angle_beta   90.00
_cell.angle_gamma   90.00
#
_symmetry.space_group_name_H-M   'P 1'
#
loop_
_entity.id
_entity.type
_entity.pdbx_description
1 polymer ?
#
loop_
_entity_poly.entity_id
_entity_poly.type
_entity_poly.pdbx_seq_one_letter_code
_entity_poly.pdbx_strand_id
1 'polypeptide(L)'
;MDRLIVEVDENKCRDCGFCIRVNICRSPAQCIGCLSCYYACPYEARNKKIKEIKEEYAEIWVDGIRYSVPYPSTIKEALMNIGVVFHHPSKGKISIPCNLGGCWACSVLVNGELERTCITPVEDGMKIELNIEDREPLRIIHGPEPHRVGGKATPWWEVGYGYVEAAIWTAGCNLRCPQCQNYTVTYD
;
A
#
# COMPACT_ATOMS: atom_id res chain seq x y z
N MET A 1 -17.46 12.15 12.73
CA MET A 1 -17.33 11.90 11.28
C MET A 1 -17.35 10.41 11.01
N ASP A 2 -18.08 9.96 9.98
CA ASP A 2 -18.08 8.56 9.58
C ASP A 2 -16.78 8.17 8.88
N ARG A 3 -16.20 7.04 9.28
CA ARG A 3 -14.94 6.53 8.74
C ARG A 3 -15.07 5.07 8.36
N LEU A 4 -14.58 4.74 7.17
CA LEU A 4 -14.40 3.35 6.78
C LEU A 4 -13.18 2.77 7.51
N ILE A 5 -13.38 1.70 8.27
CA ILE A 5 -12.33 0.95 8.97
C ILE A 5 -12.29 -0.50 8.48
N VAL A 6 -11.19 -1.18 8.76
CA VAL A 6 -11.01 -2.59 8.42
C VAL A 6 -10.75 -3.40 9.69
N GLU A 7 -11.53 -4.46 9.88
CA GLU A 7 -11.38 -5.42 10.97
C GLU A 7 -11.01 -6.80 10.44
N VAL A 8 -10.39 -7.63 11.28
CA VAL A 8 -10.08 -9.02 10.95
C VAL A 8 -11.33 -9.88 11.15
N ASP A 9 -11.59 -10.77 10.20
CA ASP A 9 -12.55 -11.86 10.36
C ASP A 9 -11.80 -13.11 10.84
N GLU A 10 -11.87 -13.39 12.14
CA GLU A 10 -11.16 -14.52 12.75
C GLU A 10 -11.57 -15.88 12.19
N ASN A 11 -12.78 -16.01 11.61
CA ASN A 11 -13.23 -17.27 10.99
C ASN A 11 -12.57 -17.54 9.64
N LYS A 12 -12.08 -16.49 8.97
CA LYS A 12 -11.40 -16.59 7.66
C LYS A 12 -9.90 -16.45 7.77
N CYS A 13 -9.41 -15.83 8.85
CA CYS A 13 -7.98 -15.61 9.05
C CYS A 13 -7.25 -16.95 9.19
N ARG A 14 -6.21 -17.15 8.38
CA ARG A 14 -5.37 -18.37 8.40
C ARG A 14 -4.00 -18.15 9.04
N ASP A 15 -3.78 -17.00 9.68
CA ASP A 15 -2.48 -16.61 10.26
C ASP A 15 -1.28 -16.78 9.30
N CYS A 16 -1.50 -16.51 8.00
CA CYS A 16 -0.48 -16.70 6.96
C CYS A 16 0.69 -15.70 7.00
N GLY A 17 0.66 -14.70 7.89
CA GLY A 17 1.70 -13.68 8.01
C GLY A 17 1.76 -12.63 6.88
N PHE A 18 0.90 -12.67 5.87
CA PHE A 18 0.96 -11.73 4.74
C PHE A 18 0.83 -10.26 5.18
N CYS A 19 -0.06 -9.97 6.13
CA CYS A 19 -0.33 -8.63 6.66
C CYS A 19 0.75 -8.08 7.62
N ILE A 20 1.73 -8.90 8.01
CA ILE A 20 2.86 -8.49 8.86
C ILE A 20 4.19 -8.47 8.10
N ARG A 21 4.32 -9.23 7.01
CA ARG A 21 5.56 -9.32 6.22
C ARG A 21 5.50 -8.54 4.92
N VAL A 22 4.36 -8.56 4.24
CA VAL A 22 4.21 -7.98 2.89
C VAL A 22 3.41 -6.70 2.95
N ASN A 23 2.15 -6.77 3.38
CA ASN A 23 1.30 -5.60 3.49
C ASN A 23 1.17 -5.11 4.93
N ILE A 24 2.24 -4.46 5.40
CA ILE A 24 2.35 -3.95 6.76
C ILE A 24 1.39 -2.78 6.97
N CYS A 25 0.56 -2.88 8.01
CA CYS A 25 -0.31 -1.77 8.41
C CYS A 25 0.54 -0.59 8.94
N ARG A 26 0.42 0.58 8.30
CA ARG A 26 1.09 1.81 8.72
C ARG A 26 0.36 2.58 9.82
N SER A 27 -0.80 2.10 10.26
CA SER A 27 -1.55 2.71 11.37
C SER A 27 -2.22 1.64 12.24
N PRO A 28 -1.43 0.85 13.00
CA PRO A 28 -1.95 -0.25 13.81
C PRO A 28 -2.77 0.21 15.01
N ALA A 29 -2.49 1.39 15.56
CA ALA A 29 -3.20 1.94 16.71
C ALA A 29 -4.61 2.45 16.34
N GLN A 30 -4.77 3.01 15.15
CA GLN A 30 -6.03 3.59 14.69
C GLN A 30 -6.19 3.43 13.18
N CYS A 31 -7.18 2.67 12.73
CA CYS A 31 -7.40 2.46 11.30
C CYS A 31 -7.76 3.77 10.59
N ILE A 32 -6.95 4.16 9.60
CA ILE A 32 -7.16 5.36 8.76
C ILE A 32 -7.96 5.08 7.48
N GLY A 33 -8.54 3.89 7.34
CA GLY A 33 -9.39 3.57 6.19
C GLY A 33 -8.69 3.49 4.84
N CYS A 34 -7.36 3.28 4.79
CA CYS A 34 -6.62 3.19 3.52
C CYS A 34 -6.97 1.94 2.67
N LEU A 35 -7.68 0.97 3.25
CA LEU A 35 -8.11 -0.30 2.63
C LEU A 35 -6.98 -1.20 2.11
N SER A 36 -5.71 -0.87 2.35
CA SER A 36 -4.58 -1.69 1.89
C SER A 36 -4.73 -3.14 2.34
N CYS A 37 -4.90 -3.37 3.64
CA CYS A 37 -5.03 -4.72 4.20
C CYS A 37 -6.28 -5.46 3.71
N TYR A 38 -7.38 -4.75 3.46
CA TYR A 38 -8.61 -5.32 2.90
C TYR A 38 -8.37 -5.95 1.55
N TYR A 39 -7.77 -5.19 0.63
CA TYR A 39 -7.49 -5.71 -0.70
C TYR A 39 -6.38 -6.75 -0.65
N ALA A 40 -5.31 -6.55 0.12
CA ALA A 40 -4.18 -7.47 0.04
C ALA A 40 -4.38 -8.83 0.75
N CYS A 41 -5.45 -9.03 1.51
CA CYS A 41 -5.64 -10.29 2.24
C CYS A 41 -5.98 -11.45 1.28
N PRO A 42 -5.15 -12.50 1.20
CA PRO A 42 -5.36 -13.61 0.27
C PRO A 42 -6.61 -14.45 0.60
N TYR A 43 -6.99 -14.51 1.88
CA TYR A 43 -8.13 -15.29 2.37
C TYR A 43 -9.39 -14.45 2.62
N GLU A 44 -9.40 -13.19 2.16
CA GLU A 44 -10.53 -12.27 2.34
C GLU A 44 -10.99 -12.12 3.80
N ALA A 45 -10.04 -12.26 4.73
CA ALA A 45 -10.27 -12.21 6.18
C ALA A 45 -10.31 -10.78 6.73
N ARG A 46 -10.65 -9.80 5.90
CA ARG A 46 -10.66 -8.38 6.24
C ARG A 46 -12.01 -7.81 5.85
N ASN A 47 -12.76 -7.31 6.83
CA ASN A 47 -14.11 -6.79 6.64
C ASN A 47 -14.12 -5.26 6.79
N LYS A 48 -14.85 -4.59 5.90
CA LYS A 48 -15.08 -3.14 5.95
C LYS A 48 -16.22 -2.84 6.91
N LYS A 49 -16.05 -1.84 7.78
CA LYS A 49 -17.11 -1.30 8.64
C LYS A 49 -17.06 0.21 8.64
N ILE A 50 -18.21 0.84 8.84
CA ILE A 50 -18.28 2.28 9.11
C ILE A 50 -18.26 2.44 10.62
N LYS A 51 -17.38 3.32 11.11
CA LYS A 51 -17.28 3.69 12.51
C LYS A 51 -17.32 5.21 12.62
N GLU A 52 -18.13 5.70 13.54
CA GLU A 52 -18.10 7.11 13.91
C GLU A 52 -16.82 7.38 14.71
N ILE A 53 -16.04 8.34 14.24
CA ILE A 53 -14.81 8.79 14.89
C ILE A 53 -14.94 10.26 15.27
N LYS A 54 -14.19 10.64 16.31
CA LYS A 54 -14.02 12.03 16.68
C LYS A 54 -13.37 12.79 15.54
N GLU A 55 -13.90 13.97 15.26
CA GLU A 55 -13.29 14.90 14.31
C GLU A 55 -12.15 15.64 15.01
N GLU A 56 -10.94 15.42 14.53
CA GLU A 56 -9.73 16.06 15.01
C GLU A 56 -8.95 16.63 13.82
N TYR A 57 -7.98 17.48 14.10
CA TYR A 57 -7.15 18.13 13.09
C TYR A 57 -5.69 18.03 13.49
N ALA A 58 -4.82 17.91 12.50
CA ALA A 58 -3.37 17.92 12.64
C ALA A 58 -2.78 19.08 11.82
N GLU A 59 -1.76 19.73 12.36
CA GLU A 59 -0.99 20.73 11.64
C GLU A 59 0.13 20.05 10.85
N ILE A 60 0.15 20.27 9.54
CA ILE A 60 1.17 19.76 8.62
C ILE A 60 1.80 20.89 7.82
N TRP A 61 2.99 20.65 7.26
CA TRP A 61 3.67 21.56 6.36
C TRP A 61 3.78 20.90 4.99
N VAL A 62 3.27 21.53 3.95
CA VAL A 62 3.40 21.08 2.57
C VAL A 62 4.16 22.13 1.79
N ASP A 63 5.34 21.77 1.26
CA ASP A 63 6.28 22.68 0.59
C ASP A 63 6.53 23.99 1.38
N GLY A 64 6.64 23.85 2.72
CA GLY A 64 6.88 24.96 3.65
C GLY A 64 5.63 25.74 4.09
N ILE A 65 4.45 25.47 3.51
CA ILE A 65 3.19 26.13 3.86
C ILE A 65 2.46 25.31 4.91
N ARG A 66 1.98 25.96 5.98
CA ARG A 66 1.26 25.31 7.08
C ARG A 66 -0.22 25.11 6.73
N TYR A 67 -0.75 23.91 7.00
CA TYR A 67 -2.16 23.55 6.83
C TYR A 67 -2.70 22.81 8.05
N SER A 68 -3.98 23.03 8.34
CA SER A 68 -4.76 22.23 9.28
C SER A 68 -5.58 21.23 8.50
N VAL A 69 -5.39 19.93 8.73
CA VAL A 69 -6.05 18.86 7.97
C VAL A 69 -6.76 17.87 8.88
N PRO A 70 -7.88 17.26 8.44
CA PRO A 70 -8.59 16.27 9.25
C PRO A 70 -7.71 15.10 9.67
N TYR A 71 -7.86 14.64 10.91
CA TYR A 71 -7.18 13.51 11.51
C TYR A 71 -8.20 12.63 12.26
N PRO A 72 -8.05 11.28 12.24
CA PRO A 72 -7.13 10.49 11.42
C PRO A 72 -7.46 10.60 9.93
N SER A 73 -6.45 10.70 9.06
CA SER A 73 -6.54 10.67 7.58
C SER A 73 -5.28 10.06 6.96
N THR A 74 -5.36 9.64 5.70
CA THR A 74 -4.15 9.37 4.90
C THR A 74 -3.56 10.69 4.41
N ILE A 75 -2.24 10.73 4.14
CA ILE A 75 -1.63 11.90 3.50
C ILE A 75 -2.32 12.22 2.17
N LYS A 76 -2.75 11.20 1.40
CA LYS A 76 -3.55 11.38 0.19
C LYS A 76 -4.79 12.24 0.44
N GLU A 77 -5.60 11.87 1.44
CA GLU A 77 -6.83 12.61 1.78
C GLU A 77 -6.51 14.05 2.20
N ALA A 78 -5.48 14.25 3.00
CA ALA A 78 -5.02 15.57 3.42
C ALA A 78 -4.58 16.43 2.23
N LEU A 79 -3.76 15.88 1.32
CA LEU A 79 -3.31 16.57 0.11
C LEU A 79 -4.49 16.94 -0.80
N MET A 80 -5.47 16.03 -0.97
CA MET A 80 -6.69 16.34 -1.73
C MET A 80 -7.50 17.47 -1.09
N ASN A 81 -7.61 17.51 0.24
CA ASN A 81 -8.35 18.54 0.96
C ASN A 81 -7.72 19.93 0.80
N ILE A 82 -6.41 20.03 0.61
CA ILE A 82 -5.70 21.30 0.37
C ILE A 82 -5.55 21.65 -1.13
N GLY A 83 -6.16 20.86 -2.02
CA GLY A 83 -6.25 21.14 -3.45
C GLY A 83 -5.23 20.45 -4.35
N VAL A 84 -4.45 19.50 -3.84
CA VAL A 84 -3.53 18.70 -4.68
C VAL A 84 -4.32 17.74 -5.56
N VAL A 85 -4.03 17.76 -6.86
CA VAL A 85 -4.66 16.88 -7.84
C VAL A 85 -3.75 15.70 -8.15
N PHE A 86 -4.28 14.49 -7.97
CA PHE A 86 -3.61 13.27 -8.40
C PHE A 86 -4.00 12.96 -9.84
N HIS A 87 -3.00 12.92 -10.73
CA HIS A 87 -3.21 12.75 -12.16
C HIS A 87 -3.22 11.27 -12.57
N HIS A 88 -3.57 11.04 -13.84
CA HIS A 88 -3.21 9.77 -14.47
C HIS A 88 -1.68 9.61 -14.51
N PRO A 89 -1.17 8.36 -14.46
CA PRO A 89 0.27 8.09 -14.50
C PRO A 89 0.93 8.80 -15.68
N SER A 90 1.77 9.79 -15.37
CA SER A 90 2.48 10.60 -16.36
C SER A 90 3.77 11.16 -15.75
N LYS A 91 4.76 11.43 -16.59
CA LYS A 91 6.08 11.92 -16.15
C LYS A 91 5.92 13.26 -15.40
N GLY A 92 6.56 13.36 -14.23
CA GLY A 92 6.58 14.59 -13.43
C GLY A 92 5.24 14.92 -12.74
N LYS A 93 4.25 14.03 -12.77
CA LYS A 93 2.96 14.23 -12.10
C LYS A 93 2.69 13.13 -11.10
N ILE A 94 2.32 13.53 -9.88
CA ILE A 94 1.91 12.59 -8.84
C ILE A 94 0.61 11.88 -9.25
N SER A 95 0.54 10.57 -9.00
CA SER A 95 -0.61 9.74 -9.39
C SER A 95 -0.91 8.66 -8.35
N ILE A 96 -2.12 8.10 -8.33
CA ILE A 96 -2.49 7.03 -7.37
C ILE A 96 -3.16 5.85 -8.10
N PRO A 97 -2.46 5.15 -9.00
CA PRO A 97 -3.06 4.08 -9.79
C PRO A 97 -3.43 2.85 -8.94
N CYS A 98 -2.61 2.50 -7.93
CA CYS A 98 -2.88 1.30 -7.12
C CYS A 98 -3.74 1.56 -5.88
N ASN A 99 -3.64 2.75 -5.28
CA ASN A 99 -4.29 3.15 -4.01
C ASN A 99 -4.00 2.23 -2.80
N LEU A 100 -2.97 1.38 -2.87
CA LEU A 100 -2.63 0.40 -1.81
C LEU A 100 -1.14 0.40 -1.44
N GLY A 101 -0.39 1.40 -1.91
CA GLY A 101 1.04 1.54 -1.59
C GLY A 101 1.99 0.58 -2.33
N GLY A 102 1.50 -0.22 -3.27
CA GLY A 102 2.33 -1.12 -4.08
C GLY A 102 3.14 -0.41 -5.16
N CYS A 103 2.51 0.53 -5.88
CA CYS A 103 3.11 1.13 -7.08
C CYS A 103 4.13 2.24 -6.84
N TRP A 104 4.17 2.80 -5.62
CA TRP A 104 4.96 4.00 -5.26
C TRP A 104 4.70 5.28 -6.07
N ALA A 105 3.84 5.28 -7.09
CA ALA A 105 3.57 6.46 -7.93
C ALA A 105 2.92 7.66 -7.21
N CYS A 106 2.42 7.46 -5.99
CA CYS A 106 1.86 8.49 -5.14
C CYS A 106 2.86 9.02 -4.11
N SER A 107 4.16 8.73 -4.29
CA SER A 107 5.18 9.03 -3.31
C SER A 107 5.44 10.53 -3.19
N VAL A 108 5.74 10.96 -1.97
CA VAL A 108 6.22 12.30 -1.60
C VAL A 108 7.33 12.15 -0.59
N LEU A 109 8.10 13.20 -0.32
CA LEU A 109 9.00 13.19 0.84
C LEU A 109 8.18 13.53 2.07
N VAL A 110 8.31 12.71 3.11
CA VAL A 110 7.73 12.91 4.42
C VAL A 110 8.87 12.93 5.42
N ASN A 111 9.10 14.07 6.06
CA ASN A 111 10.21 14.30 6.98
C ASN A 111 11.59 13.88 6.39
N GLY A 112 11.77 14.09 5.09
CA GLY A 112 13.00 13.75 4.35
C GLY A 112 13.06 12.34 3.75
N GLU A 113 12.10 11.46 4.08
CA GLU A 113 12.04 10.08 3.58
C GLU A 113 10.95 9.89 2.52
N LEU A 114 11.22 9.05 1.52
CA LEU A 114 10.23 8.77 0.49
C LEU A 114 9.10 7.90 1.04
N GLU A 115 7.87 8.39 1.00
CA GLU A 115 6.71 7.73 1.60
C GLU A 115 5.47 7.75 0.73
N ARG A 116 4.55 6.81 0.97
CA ARG A 116 3.38 6.56 0.11
C ARG A 116 2.12 7.20 0.66
N THR A 117 1.70 8.28 0.00
CA THR A 117 0.56 9.08 0.47
C THR A 117 -0.75 8.30 0.69
N CYS A 118 -1.02 7.27 -0.11
CA CYS A 118 -2.28 6.51 -0.04
C CYS A 118 -2.42 5.59 1.19
N ILE A 119 -1.34 5.26 1.90
CA ILE A 119 -1.37 4.36 3.06
C ILE A 119 -0.72 4.93 4.32
N THR A 120 0.06 6.00 4.19
CA THR A 120 0.73 6.64 5.33
C THR A 120 -0.28 7.54 6.08
N PRO A 121 -0.43 7.38 7.41
CA PRO A 121 -1.27 8.27 8.22
C PRO A 121 -0.69 9.68 8.26
N VAL A 122 -1.57 10.66 8.39
CA VAL A 122 -1.17 12.02 8.80
C VAL A 122 -0.77 12.00 10.27
N GLU A 123 0.29 12.73 10.62
CA GLU A 123 0.71 12.98 11.99
C GLU A 123 0.92 14.48 12.18
N ASP A 124 0.66 14.98 13.39
CA ASP A 124 0.89 16.38 13.74
C ASP A 124 2.39 16.72 13.65
N GLY A 125 2.72 17.89 13.10
CA GLY A 125 4.12 18.28 12.89
C GLY A 125 4.75 17.79 11.58
N MET A 126 4.04 16.97 10.79
CA MET A 126 4.61 16.33 9.60
C MET A 126 4.99 17.35 8.52
N LYS A 127 6.18 17.18 7.93
CA LYS A 127 6.67 17.96 6.79
C LYS A 127 6.61 17.13 5.52
N ILE A 128 5.98 17.67 4.49
CA ILE A 128 5.72 17.00 3.22
C ILE A 128 6.29 17.86 2.09
N GLU A 129 7.10 17.25 1.22
CA GLU A 129 7.60 17.90 0.01
C GLU A 129 7.11 17.13 -1.20
N LEU A 130 6.47 17.83 -2.14
CA LEU A 130 5.85 17.22 -3.32
C LEU A 130 6.87 16.95 -4.42
N ASN A 131 7.98 17.69 -4.44
CA ASN A 131 9.05 17.49 -5.40
C ASN A 131 9.94 16.30 -5.00
N ILE A 132 10.01 15.31 -5.88
CA ILE A 132 10.83 14.10 -5.71
C ILE A 132 11.71 13.81 -6.93
N GLU A 133 11.95 14.78 -7.82
CA GLU A 133 12.66 14.54 -9.09
C GLU A 133 14.09 14.00 -8.90
N ASP A 134 14.75 14.38 -7.80
CA ASP A 134 16.11 13.91 -7.45
C ASP A 134 16.11 12.58 -6.68
N ARG A 135 14.96 11.91 -6.56
CA ARG A 135 14.83 10.66 -5.78
C ARG A 135 14.62 9.46 -6.69
N GLU A 136 15.31 8.37 -6.38
CA GLU A 136 15.13 7.10 -7.09
C GLU A 136 13.74 6.51 -6.80
N PRO A 137 12.97 6.15 -7.85
CA PRO A 137 11.69 5.49 -7.66
C PRO A 137 11.86 4.13 -6.99
N LEU A 138 11.03 3.85 -5.98
CA LEU A 138 11.04 2.59 -5.26
C LEU A 138 9.97 1.62 -5.77
N ARG A 139 10.19 0.32 -5.53
CA ARG A 139 9.18 -0.74 -5.65
C ARG A 139 9.28 -1.69 -4.48
N ILE A 140 8.16 -2.35 -4.18
CA ILE A 140 8.18 -3.45 -3.21
C ILE A 140 8.88 -4.64 -3.86
N ILE A 141 9.92 -5.14 -3.21
CA ILE A 141 10.60 -6.39 -3.58
C ILE A 141 10.13 -7.46 -2.59
N HIS A 142 9.53 -8.51 -3.13
CA HIS A 142 9.26 -9.74 -2.39
C HIS A 142 10.54 -10.56 -2.28
N GLY A 143 10.65 -11.34 -1.22
CA GLY A 143 11.79 -12.25 -1.04
C GLY A 143 11.83 -13.33 -2.12
N PRO A 144 12.90 -14.15 -2.13
CA PRO A 144 12.90 -15.37 -2.92
C PRO A 144 11.76 -16.27 -2.45
N GLU A 145 10.78 -16.46 -3.32
CA GLU A 145 9.60 -17.29 -3.07
C GLU A 145 9.67 -18.53 -3.98
N PRO A 146 9.19 -19.69 -3.49
CA PRO A 146 9.15 -20.89 -4.30
C PRO A 146 8.29 -20.66 -5.56
N HIS A 147 8.60 -21.30 -6.69
CA HIS A 147 7.78 -21.16 -7.90
C HIS A 147 7.57 -22.51 -8.56
N ARG A 148 6.31 -22.82 -8.91
CA ARG A 148 5.89 -24.14 -9.43
C ARG A 148 5.79 -24.21 -10.95
N VAL A 149 5.69 -23.05 -11.63
CA VAL A 149 5.47 -22.99 -13.08
C VAL A 149 6.79 -22.94 -13.85
N GLY A 150 7.84 -22.40 -13.21
CA GLY A 150 9.14 -22.21 -13.84
C GLY A 150 9.15 -21.07 -14.86
N GLY A 151 10.33 -20.54 -15.14
CA GLY A 151 10.58 -19.60 -16.23
C GLY A 151 10.58 -20.26 -17.61
N LYS A 152 10.96 -19.48 -18.63
CA LYS A 152 10.94 -19.90 -20.05
C LYS A 152 11.78 -21.16 -20.34
N ALA A 153 12.80 -21.46 -19.53
CA ALA A 153 13.75 -22.54 -19.77
C ALA A 153 13.57 -23.74 -18.83
N THR A 154 12.57 -23.71 -17.93
CA THR A 154 12.31 -24.83 -17.03
C THR A 154 11.81 -26.02 -17.84
N PRO A 155 12.47 -27.19 -17.76
CA PRO A 155 12.01 -28.35 -18.51
C PRO A 155 10.59 -28.75 -18.10
N TRP A 156 9.73 -29.00 -19.08
CA TRP A 156 8.30 -29.25 -18.83
C TRP A 156 8.04 -30.44 -17.91
N TRP A 157 8.97 -31.40 -17.84
CA TRP A 157 8.87 -32.59 -16.98
C TRP A 157 9.16 -32.32 -15.50
N GLU A 158 9.80 -31.19 -15.17
CA GLU A 158 10.02 -30.76 -13.78
C GLU A 158 8.75 -30.09 -13.21
N VAL A 159 7.91 -29.51 -14.07
CA VAL A 159 6.69 -28.78 -13.70
C VAL A 159 5.62 -29.74 -13.17
N GLY A 160 5.07 -29.46 -11.98
CA GLY A 160 3.93 -30.20 -11.40
C GLY A 160 4.25 -31.17 -10.27
N TYR A 161 5.53 -31.49 -10.04
CA TYR A 161 5.97 -32.37 -8.94
C TYR A 161 6.39 -31.62 -7.66
N GLY A 162 6.59 -30.30 -7.74
CA GLY A 162 7.02 -29.47 -6.61
C GLY A 162 7.39 -28.05 -7.02
N TYR A 163 8.18 -27.38 -6.18
CA TYR A 163 8.81 -26.11 -6.54
C TYR A 163 10.02 -26.37 -7.43
N VAL A 164 10.05 -25.72 -8.59
CA VAL A 164 11.08 -25.92 -9.63
C VAL A 164 12.10 -24.79 -9.66
N GLU A 165 11.72 -23.60 -9.19
CA GLU A 165 12.58 -22.41 -9.17
C GLU A 165 12.30 -21.54 -7.94
N ALA A 166 13.21 -20.60 -7.66
CA ALA A 166 12.97 -19.49 -6.73
C ALA A 166 12.83 -18.20 -7.53
N ALA A 167 11.76 -17.45 -7.26
CA ALA A 167 11.46 -16.20 -7.97
C ALA A 167 11.48 -15.02 -6.99
N ILE A 168 11.94 -13.86 -7.47
CA ILE A 168 11.89 -12.59 -6.77
C ILE A 168 10.88 -11.71 -7.50
N TRP A 169 9.84 -11.28 -6.79
CA TRP A 169 8.76 -10.48 -7.38
C TRP A 169 8.91 -9.01 -7.04
N THR A 170 8.70 -8.15 -8.04
CA THR A 170 8.50 -6.72 -7.78
C THR A 170 7.01 -6.41 -7.82
N ALA A 171 6.43 -6.00 -6.70
CA ALA A 171 5.04 -5.58 -6.66
C ALA A 171 4.90 -4.10 -7.06
N GLY A 172 3.92 -3.84 -7.92
CA GLY A 172 3.56 -2.49 -8.37
C GLY A 172 2.05 -2.26 -8.52
N CYS A 173 1.22 -3.24 -8.20
CA CYS A 173 -0.23 -3.21 -8.40
C CYS A 173 -1.00 -3.19 -7.08
N ASN A 174 -2.31 -3.43 -7.14
CA ASN A 174 -3.20 -3.52 -5.99
C ASN A 174 -3.04 -4.81 -5.14
N LEU A 175 -1.92 -5.53 -5.27
CA LEU A 175 -1.62 -6.81 -4.59
C LEU A 175 -2.67 -7.92 -4.80
N ARG A 176 -3.67 -7.74 -5.68
CA ARG A 176 -4.70 -8.76 -6.01
C ARG A 176 -4.78 -9.11 -7.48
N CYS A 177 -4.08 -8.37 -8.34
CA CYS A 177 -4.12 -8.58 -9.77
C CYS A 177 -3.60 -9.99 -10.11
N PRO A 178 -4.33 -10.82 -10.87
CA PRO A 178 -3.85 -12.13 -11.30
C PRO A 178 -2.53 -12.06 -12.09
N GLN A 179 -2.29 -10.95 -12.81
CA GLN A 179 -1.02 -10.71 -13.50
C GLN A 179 0.14 -10.39 -12.55
N CYS A 180 -0.12 -9.98 -11.31
CA CYS A 180 0.94 -9.63 -10.34
C CYS A 180 1.67 -10.86 -9.79
N GLN A 181 1.28 -12.09 -10.18
CA GLN A 181 1.86 -13.34 -9.67
C GLN A 181 2.05 -13.29 -8.14
N ASN A 182 1.06 -12.73 -7.41
CA ASN A 182 1.14 -12.64 -5.96
C ASN A 182 1.17 -14.07 -5.42
N TYR A 183 2.34 -14.53 -4.96
CA TYR A 183 2.61 -15.92 -4.66
C TYR A 183 1.57 -16.53 -3.73
N THR A 184 1.25 -15.88 -2.62
CA THR A 184 0.25 -16.37 -1.64
C THR A 184 -1.17 -16.47 -2.18
N VAL A 185 -1.47 -15.83 -3.31
CA VAL A 185 -2.78 -15.89 -3.99
C VAL A 185 -2.74 -16.82 -5.21
N THR A 186 -1.58 -16.94 -5.86
CA THR A 186 -1.44 -17.56 -7.19
C THR A 186 -0.83 -18.96 -7.12
N TYR A 187 0.05 -19.22 -6.14
CA TYR A 187 0.91 -20.41 -6.08
C TYR A 187 0.85 -21.20 -4.76
N ASP A 188 0.23 -20.62 -3.73
CA ASP A 188 0.04 -21.22 -2.40
C ASP A 188 -1.39 -21.76 -2.23
#